data_AF-A0A7S4EVM8-F1
#
_entry.id   AF-A0A7S4EVM8-F1
#
_cell.length_a   1.000
_cell.length_b   1.000
_cell.length_c   1.000
_cell.angle_alpha   90.00
_cell.angle_beta   90.00
_cell.angle_gamma   90.00
#
_symmetry.space_group_name_H-M   'P 1'
#
loop_
_entity.id
_entity.type
_entity.pdbx_description
1 polymer ?
#
loop_
_entity_poly.entity_id
_entity_poly.type
_entity_poly.pdbx_seq_one_letter_code
_entity_poly.pdbx_strand_id
1 'polypeptide(L)'
;TFFGGLEGLIGAPNPKLRDAMEREHCSAEDASWPFDASNYGTTTTSATEFWFVVDPEKGLELLKRADWPQETKLRSDPSRRHLCREPKPISAFEKELARVNGKLLEQDCAALCDEEFWGARLYTGPLFIKYNAILRGLGGKADFFMGRLKQLCGSNKYCTTLHIINSASVKLSKVMTAERVYRGVSG
;
A
#
# COMPACT_ATOMS: atom_id res chain seq x y z
N THR A 1 4.35 -22.44 13.02
CA THR A 1 4.46 -21.21 13.83
C THR A 1 5.43 -20.27 13.15
N PHE A 2 5.07 -19.00 13.00
CA PHE A 2 5.90 -17.97 12.34
C PHE A 2 7.02 -17.56 13.32
N PHE A 3 8.03 -18.41 13.51
CA PHE A 3 9.17 -18.11 14.37
C PHE A 3 9.91 -16.88 13.80
N GLY A 4 9.79 -15.72 14.47
CA GLY A 4 10.44 -14.46 14.10
C GLY A 4 9.50 -13.31 13.67
N GLY A 5 8.19 -13.56 13.47
CA GLY A 5 7.25 -12.52 13.07
C GLY A 5 7.62 -11.84 11.73
N LEU A 6 7.12 -10.62 11.50
CA LEU A 6 7.44 -9.86 10.29
C LEU A 6 8.94 -9.52 10.22
N GLU A 7 9.54 -9.14 11.35
CA GLU A 7 10.96 -8.79 11.43
C GLU A 7 11.88 -9.96 11.03
N GLY A 8 11.59 -11.18 11.47
CA GLY A 8 12.34 -12.37 11.06
C GLY A 8 12.22 -12.68 9.55
N LEU A 9 11.17 -12.19 8.89
CA LEU A 9 10.95 -12.41 7.45
C LEU A 9 11.64 -11.37 6.58
N ILE A 10 11.50 -10.09 6.91
CA ILE A 10 11.93 -8.97 6.04
C ILE A 10 13.01 -8.07 6.66
N GLY A 11 13.36 -8.29 7.93
CA GLY A 11 14.29 -7.46 8.70
C GLY A 11 13.57 -6.38 9.53
N ALA A 12 14.35 -5.59 10.27
CA ALA A 12 13.83 -4.45 11.03
C ALA A 12 13.54 -3.24 10.12
N PRO A 13 12.52 -2.42 10.44
CA PRO A 13 12.23 -1.21 9.69
C PRO A 13 13.33 -0.16 9.89
N ASN A 14 13.49 0.74 8.91
CA ASN A 14 14.36 1.89 9.09
C ASN A 14 13.67 2.93 10.01
N PRO A 15 14.36 3.50 11.02
CA PRO A 15 13.75 4.48 11.93
C PRO A 15 13.33 5.79 11.24
N LYS A 16 13.92 6.12 10.07
CA LYS A 16 13.52 7.26 9.25
C LYS A 16 12.42 6.82 8.28
N LEU A 17 11.20 6.67 8.82
CA LEU A 17 10.06 6.05 8.13
C LEU A 17 9.75 6.71 6.78
N ARG A 18 9.59 8.04 6.72
CA ARG A 18 9.29 8.77 5.47
C ARG A 18 10.33 8.53 4.39
N ASP A 19 11.60 8.84 4.71
CA ASP A 19 12.70 8.70 3.75
C ASP A 19 12.84 7.24 3.28
N ALA A 20 12.58 6.28 4.15
CA ALA A 20 12.65 4.88 3.81
C ALA A 20 11.51 4.44 2.90
N MET A 21 10.26 4.84 3.18
CA MET A 21 9.15 4.58 2.28
C MET A 21 9.40 5.22 0.90
N GLU A 22 9.84 6.46 0.86
CA GLU A 22 10.14 7.14 -0.42
C GLU A 22 11.23 6.40 -1.19
N ARG A 23 12.36 6.05 -0.55
CA ARG A 23 13.41 5.26 -1.21
C ARG A 23 12.91 3.91 -1.71
N GLU A 24 12.14 3.19 -0.89
CA GLU A 24 11.58 1.88 -1.26
C GLU A 24 10.67 1.97 -2.49
N HIS A 25 10.00 3.10 -2.72
CA HIS A 25 9.06 3.24 -3.84
C HIS A 25 9.62 3.95 -5.07
N CYS A 26 10.49 4.94 -4.85
CA CYS A 26 10.92 5.91 -5.84
C CYS A 26 12.38 5.75 -6.26
N SER A 27 13.20 5.05 -5.48
CA SER A 27 14.66 4.91 -5.74
C SER A 27 15.14 3.47 -5.82
N ALA A 28 14.33 2.50 -5.40
CA ALA A 28 14.66 1.09 -5.51
C ALA A 28 14.70 0.62 -6.97
N GLU A 29 15.32 -0.53 -7.20
CA GLU A 29 15.49 -1.14 -8.54
C GLU A 29 14.18 -1.23 -9.33
N ASP A 30 13.09 -1.57 -8.65
CA ASP A 30 11.78 -1.80 -9.23
C ASP A 30 10.87 -0.56 -9.25
N ALA A 31 11.40 0.62 -8.89
CA ALA A 31 10.65 1.87 -8.72
C ALA A 31 9.86 2.27 -9.98
N SER A 32 10.49 2.09 -11.14
CA SER A 32 9.96 2.43 -12.46
C SER A 32 9.43 1.22 -13.23
N TRP A 33 9.50 0.02 -12.66
CA TRP A 33 9.04 -1.20 -13.34
C TRP A 33 7.51 -1.20 -13.42
N PRO A 34 6.93 -1.28 -14.63
CA PRO A 34 5.48 -1.34 -14.78
C PRO A 34 4.96 -2.67 -14.26
N PHE A 35 3.82 -2.62 -13.57
CA PHE A 35 3.07 -3.80 -13.18
C PHE A 35 1.57 -3.59 -13.37
N ASP A 36 0.87 -4.69 -13.66
CA ASP A 36 -0.56 -4.67 -13.93
C ASP A 36 -1.38 -4.92 -12.67
N ALA A 37 -2.24 -3.95 -12.36
CA ALA A 37 -3.29 -4.07 -11.38
C ALA A 37 -4.56 -4.58 -12.08
N SER A 38 -4.56 -5.88 -12.43
CA SER A 38 -5.59 -6.49 -13.29
C SER A 38 -7.03 -6.33 -12.79
N ASN A 39 -7.24 -6.28 -11.47
CA ASN A 39 -8.55 -6.02 -10.86
C ASN A 39 -9.08 -4.62 -11.17
N TYR A 40 -8.17 -3.66 -11.37
CA TYR A 40 -8.47 -2.26 -11.67
C TYR A 40 -8.41 -1.96 -13.18
N GLY A 41 -7.70 -2.80 -13.95
CA GLY A 41 -7.44 -2.54 -15.37
C GLY A 41 -6.45 -1.40 -15.57
N THR A 42 -5.46 -1.30 -14.68
CA THR A 42 -4.46 -0.22 -14.66
C THR A 42 -3.07 -0.80 -14.71
N THR A 43 -2.19 -0.20 -15.49
CA THR A 43 -0.73 -0.42 -15.42
C THR A 43 -0.10 0.78 -14.74
N THR A 44 0.74 0.54 -13.74
CA THR A 44 1.36 1.59 -12.91
C THR A 44 2.76 1.20 -12.46
N THR A 45 3.44 2.07 -11.71
CA THR A 45 4.74 1.81 -11.10
C THR A 45 4.69 2.12 -9.60
N SER A 46 5.64 1.63 -8.81
CA SER A 46 5.64 1.95 -7.37
C SER A 46 5.90 3.42 -7.09
N ALA A 47 6.74 4.09 -7.89
CA ALA A 47 6.94 5.52 -7.77
C ALA A 47 5.64 6.30 -8.07
N THR A 48 4.88 5.87 -9.08
CA THR A 48 3.59 6.49 -9.44
C THR A 48 2.59 6.34 -8.31
N GLU A 49 2.40 5.12 -7.78
CA GLU A 49 1.44 4.90 -6.69
C GLU A 49 1.84 5.58 -5.37
N PHE A 50 3.15 5.70 -5.08
CA PHE A 50 3.63 6.43 -3.91
C PHE A 50 3.23 7.89 -3.96
N TRP A 51 3.55 8.59 -5.06
CA TRP A 51 3.21 9.99 -5.20
C TRP A 51 1.71 10.24 -5.34
N PHE A 52 0.96 9.33 -5.95
CA PHE A 52 -0.51 9.39 -5.98
C PHE A 52 -1.12 9.46 -4.56
N VAL A 53 -0.51 8.75 -3.60
CA VAL A 53 -0.98 8.70 -2.21
C VAL A 53 -0.44 9.86 -1.37
N VAL A 54 0.86 10.13 -1.45
CA VAL A 54 1.56 11.03 -0.53
C VAL A 54 1.30 12.49 -0.89
N ASP A 55 1.50 12.85 -2.15
CA ASP A 55 1.35 14.22 -2.64
C ASP A 55 1.05 14.18 -4.15
N PRO A 56 -0.23 14.11 -4.54
CA PRO A 56 -0.60 13.90 -5.93
C PRO A 56 -0.39 15.13 -6.83
N GLU A 57 -0.25 16.33 -6.27
CA GLU A 57 0.02 17.52 -7.07
C GLU A 57 1.51 17.57 -7.42
N LYS A 58 2.36 17.51 -6.38
CA LYS A 58 3.82 17.43 -6.55
C LYS A 58 4.25 16.20 -7.34
N GLY A 59 3.51 15.10 -7.18
CA GLY A 59 3.74 13.84 -7.86
C GLY A 59 3.73 13.94 -9.39
N LEU A 60 2.76 14.67 -9.95
CA LEU A 60 2.67 14.85 -11.40
C LEU A 60 3.88 15.61 -11.94
N GLU A 61 4.32 16.65 -11.22
CA GLU A 61 5.51 17.43 -11.56
C GLU A 61 6.79 16.58 -11.50
N LEU A 62 7.04 15.90 -10.36
CA LEU A 62 8.24 15.09 -10.15
C LEU A 62 8.36 13.94 -11.14
N LEU A 63 7.24 13.27 -11.45
CA LEU A 63 7.21 12.16 -12.39
C LEU A 63 7.10 12.61 -13.85
N LYS A 64 6.99 13.92 -14.11
CA LYS A 64 6.79 14.51 -15.43
C LYS A 64 5.60 13.90 -16.17
N ARG A 65 4.47 13.75 -15.47
CA ARG A 65 3.25 13.14 -15.99
C ARG A 65 2.16 14.19 -16.15
N ALA A 66 1.40 14.08 -17.24
CA ALA A 66 0.19 14.89 -17.42
C ALA A 66 -0.93 14.44 -16.48
N ASP A 67 -1.11 13.11 -16.33
CA ASP A 67 -2.21 12.53 -15.56
C ASP A 67 -1.81 11.23 -14.82
N TRP A 68 -2.62 10.90 -13.80
CA TRP A 68 -2.55 9.65 -13.04
C TRP A 68 -3.12 8.46 -13.83
N PRO A 69 -2.56 7.24 -13.66
CA PRO A 69 -3.11 6.02 -14.27
C PRO A 69 -4.58 5.79 -13.91
N GLN A 70 -5.36 5.37 -14.90
CA GLN A 70 -6.82 5.28 -14.78
C GLN A 70 -7.29 3.82 -14.68
N GLU A 71 -8.24 3.55 -13.80
CA GLU A 71 -8.89 2.24 -13.68
C GLU A 71 -9.86 1.96 -14.83
N THR A 72 -9.33 1.51 -15.97
CA THR A 72 -10.11 1.34 -17.21
C THR A 72 -11.32 0.43 -17.04
N LYS A 73 -11.18 -0.68 -16.29
CA LYS A 73 -12.29 -1.63 -16.02
C LYS A 73 -13.42 -1.01 -15.21
N LEU A 74 -13.10 -0.13 -14.27
CA LEU A 74 -14.11 0.58 -13.46
C LEU A 74 -14.73 1.72 -14.28
N ARG A 75 -13.92 2.43 -15.06
CA ARG A 75 -14.35 3.59 -15.85
C ARG A 75 -15.29 3.21 -17.00
N SER A 76 -15.08 2.05 -17.62
CA SER A 76 -15.91 1.54 -18.72
C SER A 76 -17.31 1.13 -18.28
N ASP A 77 -17.49 0.77 -17.01
CA ASP A 77 -18.79 0.38 -16.44
C ASP A 77 -19.42 1.59 -15.71
N PRO A 78 -20.51 2.19 -16.24
CA PRO A 78 -21.16 3.35 -15.62
C PRO A 78 -21.58 3.11 -14.17
N SER A 79 -21.95 1.88 -13.80
CA SER A 79 -22.36 1.54 -12.43
C SER A 79 -21.19 1.52 -11.45
N ARG A 80 -19.96 1.33 -11.95
CA ARG A 80 -18.73 1.20 -11.14
C ARG A 80 -17.78 2.37 -11.26
N ARG A 81 -18.02 3.30 -12.17
CA ARG A 81 -17.16 4.49 -12.40
C ARG A 81 -16.92 5.33 -11.14
N HIS A 82 -17.90 5.40 -10.24
CA HIS A 82 -17.78 6.11 -8.96
C HIS A 82 -16.76 5.46 -7.99
N LEU A 83 -16.30 4.24 -8.27
CA LEU A 83 -15.28 3.53 -7.50
C LEU A 83 -13.85 3.80 -8.01
N CYS A 84 -13.69 4.53 -9.13
CA CYS A 84 -12.37 4.95 -9.59
C CYS A 84 -11.68 5.81 -8.52
N ARG A 85 -10.37 5.65 -8.37
CA ARG A 85 -9.63 6.39 -7.35
C ARG A 85 -9.47 7.84 -7.78
N GLU A 86 -9.48 8.73 -6.80
CA GLU A 86 -9.22 10.14 -6.98
C GLU A 86 -7.90 10.52 -6.28
N PRO A 87 -7.06 11.35 -6.92
CA PRO A 87 -5.84 11.86 -6.32
C PRO A 87 -6.19 12.84 -5.18
N LYS A 88 -6.22 12.35 -3.95
CA LYS A 88 -6.58 13.15 -2.76
C LYS A 88 -5.35 13.45 -1.91
N PRO A 89 -5.07 14.74 -1.61
CA PRO A 89 -4.04 15.10 -0.64
C PRO A 89 -4.45 14.67 0.78
N ILE A 90 -3.50 14.59 1.71
CA ILE A 90 -3.79 14.17 3.09
C ILE A 90 -4.80 15.10 3.78
N SER A 91 -4.79 16.39 3.46
CA SER A 91 -5.73 17.40 3.98
C SER A 91 -7.19 17.06 3.69
N ALA A 92 -7.47 16.37 2.57
CA ALA A 92 -8.81 15.92 2.22
C ALA A 92 -9.38 14.88 3.21
N PHE A 93 -8.53 14.28 4.05
CA PHE A 93 -8.90 13.26 5.03
C PHE A 93 -8.89 13.76 6.48
N GLU A 94 -8.59 15.04 6.74
CA GLU A 94 -8.42 15.59 8.09
C GLU A 94 -9.60 15.26 9.02
N LYS A 95 -10.83 15.46 8.56
CA LYS A 95 -12.03 15.18 9.36
C LYS A 95 -12.16 13.69 9.72
N GLU A 96 -11.89 12.82 8.76
CA GLU A 96 -12.02 11.37 8.95
C GLU A 96 -10.87 10.82 9.79
N LEU A 97 -9.64 11.31 9.58
CA LEU A 97 -8.48 11.02 10.42
C LEU A 97 -8.71 11.48 11.86
N ALA A 98 -9.21 12.69 12.08
CA ALA A 98 -9.56 13.17 13.41
C ALA A 98 -10.61 12.28 14.08
N ARG A 99 -11.64 11.86 13.33
CA ARG A 99 -12.68 10.94 13.82
C ARG A 99 -12.12 9.57 14.23
N VAL A 100 -11.26 8.97 13.40
CA VAL A 100 -10.64 7.67 13.68
C VAL A 100 -9.63 7.78 14.83
N ASN A 101 -8.80 8.83 14.84
CA ASN A 101 -7.81 9.06 15.89
C ASN A 101 -8.47 9.32 17.24
N GLY A 102 -9.62 10.01 17.28
CA GLY A 102 -10.42 10.14 18.51
C GLY A 102 -10.81 8.78 19.09
N LYS A 103 -11.32 7.87 18.25
CA LYS A 103 -11.65 6.50 18.67
C LYS A 103 -10.43 5.69 19.11
N LEU A 104 -9.27 5.89 18.48
CA LEU A 104 -8.04 5.21 18.89
C LEU A 104 -7.62 5.65 20.29
N LEU A 105 -7.68 6.95 20.57
CA LEU A 105 -7.35 7.51 21.88
C LEU A 105 -8.31 7.02 22.97
N GLU A 106 -9.60 6.88 22.67
CA GLU A 106 -10.59 6.26 23.56
C GLU A 106 -10.25 4.80 23.92
N GLN A 107 -9.47 4.11 23.08
CA GLN A 107 -9.02 2.72 23.27
C GLN A 107 -7.56 2.64 23.77
N ASP A 108 -7.04 3.71 24.39
CA ASP A 108 -5.65 3.83 24.86
C ASP A 108 -4.65 3.41 23.77
N CYS A 109 -4.90 3.88 22.55
CA CYS A 109 -4.06 3.66 21.40
C CYS A 109 -3.59 5.00 20.85
N ALA A 110 -2.30 5.10 20.55
CA ALA A 110 -1.77 6.24 19.83
C ALA A 110 -2.51 6.45 18.50
N ALA A 111 -2.70 7.73 18.15
CA ALA A 111 -3.20 8.14 16.85
C ALA A 111 -2.37 7.52 15.71
N LEU A 112 -2.97 7.42 14.52
CA LEU A 112 -2.25 7.11 13.31
C LEU A 112 -1.29 8.26 12.98
N CYS A 113 -0.05 7.94 12.67
CA CYS A 113 0.85 8.89 12.02
C CYS A 113 0.59 8.91 10.51
N ASP A 114 1.11 9.94 9.83
CA ASP A 114 0.94 10.12 8.38
C ASP A 114 1.45 8.89 7.60
N GLU A 115 2.58 8.30 8.03
CA GLU A 115 3.19 7.16 7.36
C GLU A 115 2.30 5.92 7.45
N GLU A 116 1.69 5.67 8.61
CA GLU A 116 0.71 4.58 8.79
C GLU A 116 -0.50 4.78 7.89
N PHE A 117 -0.99 6.02 7.77
CA PHE A 117 -2.06 6.35 6.85
C PHE A 117 -1.66 6.16 5.39
N TRP A 118 -0.46 6.59 5.00
CA TRP A 118 0.10 6.36 3.66
C TRP A 118 0.23 4.86 3.37
N GLY A 119 0.80 4.09 4.29
CA GLY A 119 0.93 2.64 4.17
C GLY A 119 -0.42 1.95 3.94
N ALA A 120 -1.44 2.29 4.73
CA ALA A 120 -2.80 1.76 4.57
C ALA A 120 -3.41 2.11 3.20
N ARG A 121 -3.21 3.35 2.73
CA ARG A 121 -3.67 3.78 1.39
C ARG A 121 -2.93 3.07 0.27
N LEU A 122 -1.61 2.90 0.38
CA LEU A 122 -0.81 2.17 -0.61
C LEU A 122 -1.23 0.70 -0.69
N TYR A 123 -1.49 0.07 0.45
CA TYR A 123 -1.93 -1.33 0.53
C TYR A 123 -3.35 -1.56 -0.01
N THR A 124 -4.23 -0.56 0.07
CA THR A 124 -5.59 -0.65 -0.50
C THR A 124 -5.65 -0.24 -1.97
N GLY A 125 -4.56 0.34 -2.51
CA GLY A 125 -4.33 0.56 -3.93
C GLY A 125 -3.53 -0.58 -4.61
N PRO A 126 -3.09 -0.39 -5.86
CA PRO A 126 -2.35 -1.38 -6.66
C PRO A 126 -1.13 -2.03 -5.99
N LEU A 127 -0.43 -1.33 -5.09
CA LEU A 127 0.81 -1.83 -4.49
C LEU A 127 0.64 -3.05 -3.58
N PHE A 128 -0.59 -3.39 -3.19
CA PHE A 128 -0.91 -4.67 -2.55
C PHE A 128 -0.32 -5.87 -3.33
N ILE A 129 -0.18 -5.75 -4.64
CA ILE A 129 0.40 -6.79 -5.51
C ILE A 129 1.87 -7.05 -5.17
N LYS A 130 2.68 -5.99 -5.04
CA LYS A 130 4.10 -6.10 -4.69
C LYS A 130 4.28 -6.56 -3.25
N TYR A 131 3.57 -5.94 -2.31
CA TYR A 131 3.62 -6.30 -0.89
C TYR A 131 3.27 -7.77 -0.65
N ASN A 132 2.18 -8.25 -1.25
CA ASN A 132 1.79 -9.65 -1.13
C ASN A 132 2.73 -10.61 -1.87
N ALA A 133 3.37 -10.18 -2.96
CA ALA A 133 4.39 -11.00 -3.64
C ALA A 133 5.59 -11.27 -2.72
N ILE A 134 6.02 -10.26 -1.95
CA ILE A 134 7.11 -10.41 -0.96
C ILE A 134 6.71 -11.36 0.16
N LEU A 135 5.55 -11.12 0.79
CA LEU A 135 5.09 -11.95 1.91
C LEU A 135 4.89 -13.42 1.49
N ARG A 136 4.37 -13.67 0.28
CA ARG A 136 4.18 -15.03 -0.24
C ARG A 136 5.47 -15.67 -0.73
N GLY A 137 6.35 -14.92 -1.39
CA GLY A 137 7.64 -15.41 -1.87
C GLY A 137 8.52 -15.84 -0.72
N LEU A 138 8.80 -14.93 0.21
CA LEU A 138 9.68 -15.20 1.35
C LEU A 138 9.06 -16.19 2.35
N GLY A 139 7.73 -16.18 2.51
CA GLY A 139 7.03 -17.08 3.45
C GLY A 139 6.71 -18.47 2.90
N GLY A 140 6.56 -18.62 1.58
CA GLY A 140 5.94 -19.80 0.96
C GLY A 140 6.89 -20.83 0.36
N LYS A 141 8.19 -20.51 0.17
CA LYS A 141 9.24 -21.37 -0.44
C LYS A 141 8.92 -22.00 -1.81
N ALA A 142 7.74 -21.77 -2.39
CA ALA A 142 7.38 -22.30 -3.72
C ALA A 142 7.99 -21.44 -4.83
N ASP A 143 8.59 -22.10 -5.83
CA ASP A 143 9.30 -21.44 -6.94
C ASP A 143 8.44 -20.42 -7.68
N PHE A 144 7.14 -20.69 -7.83
CA PHE A 144 6.20 -19.75 -8.45
C PHE A 144 6.15 -18.40 -7.71
N PHE A 145 6.05 -18.42 -6.38
CA PHE A 145 5.99 -17.18 -5.60
C PHE A 145 7.33 -16.46 -5.55
N MET A 146 8.44 -17.19 -5.52
CA MET A 146 9.78 -16.62 -5.62
C MET A 146 10.03 -15.97 -6.98
N GLY A 147 9.60 -16.61 -8.07
CA GLY A 147 9.66 -16.05 -9.42
C GLY A 147 8.84 -14.77 -9.53
N ARG A 148 7.62 -14.75 -8.96
CA ARG A 148 6.76 -13.56 -8.96
C ARG A 148 7.32 -12.42 -8.10
N LEU A 149 7.92 -12.73 -6.94
CA LEU A 149 8.64 -11.76 -6.13
C LEU A 149 9.76 -11.12 -6.95
N LYS A 150 10.63 -11.93 -7.57
CA LYS A 150 11.75 -11.44 -8.37
C LYS A 150 11.29 -10.59 -9.55
N GLN A 151 10.22 -11.01 -10.23
CA GLN A 151 9.64 -10.27 -11.37
C GLN A 151 9.11 -8.90 -10.95
N LEU A 152 8.41 -8.81 -9.82
CA LEU A 152 7.71 -7.59 -9.42
C LEU A 152 8.56 -6.63 -8.59
N CYS A 153 9.48 -7.18 -7.78
CA CYS A 153 10.19 -6.43 -6.74
C CYS A 153 11.72 -6.50 -6.88
N GLY A 154 12.26 -7.40 -7.71
CA GLY A 154 13.71 -7.59 -7.82
C GLY A 154 14.34 -7.88 -6.45
N SER A 155 15.28 -7.02 -6.04
CA SER A 155 15.91 -7.05 -4.72
C SER A 155 15.18 -6.27 -3.62
N ASN A 156 14.17 -5.47 -3.97
CA ASN A 156 13.43 -4.63 -3.04
C ASN A 156 12.47 -5.46 -2.18
N LYS A 157 12.49 -5.21 -0.87
CA LYS A 157 11.66 -5.92 0.12
C LYS A 157 10.55 -5.07 0.73
N TYR A 158 10.50 -3.76 0.42
CA TYR A 158 9.57 -2.82 1.05
C TYR A 158 9.49 -2.98 2.58
N CYS A 159 10.65 -3.19 3.21
CA CYS A 159 10.74 -3.64 4.60
C CYS A 159 10.03 -2.68 5.55
N THR A 160 10.39 -1.40 5.46
CA THR A 160 9.85 -0.34 6.31
C THR A 160 8.37 -0.16 6.04
N THR A 161 7.97 -0.15 4.78
CA THR A 161 6.57 0.01 4.39
C THR A 161 5.68 -1.13 4.89
N LEU A 162 6.13 -2.39 4.82
CA LEU A 162 5.37 -3.53 5.33
C LEU A 162 5.18 -3.47 6.85
N HIS A 163 6.19 -3.03 7.60
CA HIS A 163 6.06 -2.79 9.05
C HIS A 163 5.06 -1.68 9.35
N ILE A 164 5.09 -0.59 8.58
CA ILE A 164 4.15 0.52 8.70
C ILE A 164 2.71 0.07 8.40
N ILE A 165 2.49 -0.72 7.35
CA ILE A 165 1.17 -1.31 7.03
C ILE A 165 0.67 -2.19 8.17
N ASN A 166 1.55 -3.03 8.74
CA ASN A 166 1.21 -3.85 9.88
C ASN A 166 0.83 -3.01 11.11
N SER A 167 1.61 -1.96 11.41
CA SER A 167 1.32 -1.02 12.50
C SER A 167 -0.04 -0.35 12.33
N ALA A 168 -0.32 0.18 11.13
CA ALA A 168 -1.60 0.77 10.78
C ALA A 168 -2.77 -0.22 10.97
N SER A 169 -2.61 -1.45 10.51
CA SER A 169 -3.64 -2.51 10.62
C SER A 169 -3.92 -2.88 12.08
N VAL A 170 -2.88 -3.02 12.90
CA VAL A 170 -3.01 -3.31 14.33
C VAL A 170 -3.72 -2.17 15.05
N LYS A 171 -3.34 -0.91 14.80
CA LYS A 171 -4.05 0.25 15.38
C LYS A 171 -5.52 0.27 14.96
N LEU A 172 -5.79 0.22 13.65
CA LEU A 172 -7.15 0.28 13.11
C LEU A 172 -8.05 -0.86 13.61
N SER A 173 -7.49 -2.05 13.89
CA SER A 173 -8.24 -3.17 14.46
C SER A 173 -8.85 -2.88 15.83
N LYS A 174 -8.27 -1.95 16.63
CA LYS A 174 -8.80 -1.59 17.94
C LYS A 174 -10.13 -0.82 17.89
N VAL A 175 -10.42 -0.15 16.77
CA VAL A 175 -11.63 0.66 16.59
C VAL A 175 -12.67 0.01 15.68
N MET A 176 -12.37 -1.18 15.16
CA MET A 176 -13.29 -1.98 14.38
C MET A 176 -14.02 -2.99 15.27
N THR A 177 -15.33 -3.08 15.10
CA THR A 177 -16.13 -4.17 15.67
C THR A 177 -15.89 -5.43 14.84
N ALA A 178 -15.67 -6.57 15.50
CA ALA A 178 -15.57 -7.85 14.82
C ALA A 178 -16.93 -8.25 14.23
N GLU A 179 -16.97 -8.46 12.92
CA GLU A 179 -18.18 -8.83 12.17
C GLU A 179 -17.89 -9.92 11.13
N ARG A 180 -18.94 -10.49 10.56
CA ARG A 180 -18.81 -11.50 9.50
C ARG A 180 -18.29 -10.86 8.21
N VAL A 181 -17.18 -11.39 7.69
CA VAL A 181 -16.57 -10.95 6.43
C VAL A 181 -16.72 -12.01 5.32
N TYR A 182 -16.70 -11.56 4.07
CA TYR A 182 -16.82 -12.41 2.88
C TYR A 182 -15.63 -12.19 1.95
N ARG A 183 -15.22 -13.24 1.22
CA ARG A 183 -14.14 -13.17 0.24
C ARG A 183 -14.55 -13.89 -1.04
N GLY A 184 -14.54 -13.18 -2.16
CA GLY A 184 -14.60 -13.79 -3.49
C GLY A 184 -13.24 -14.37 -3.89
N VAL A 185 -13.23 -15.59 -4.40
CA VAL A 185 -12.02 -16.25 -4.91
C VAL A 185 -12.32 -16.74 -6.33
N SER A 186 -11.43 -16.45 -7.28
CA SER A 186 -11.43 -17.06 -8.60
C SER A 186 -10.23 -18.00 -8.68
N GLY A 187 -10.48 -19.24 -9.11
CA GLY A 187 -9.44 -20.22 -9.45
C GLY A 187 -8.89 -20.01 -10.85
#